data_AF-A0AAJ5YVD9-F1
#
_entry.id   AF-A0AAJ5YVD9-F1
#
_cell.length_a   1.000
_cell.length_b   1.000
_cell.length_c   1.000
_cell.angle_alpha   90.00
_cell.angle_beta   90.00
_cell.angle_gamma   90.00
#
_symmetry.space_group_name_H-M   'P 1'
#
loop_
_entity.id
_entity.type
_entity.pdbx_description
1 polymer ?
#
loop_
_entity_poly.entity_id
_entity_poly.type
_entity_poly.pdbx_seq_one_letter_code
_entity_poly.pdbx_strand_id
1 'polypeptide(L)'
;MLTRMALRSVRSPLRQMSTSACRLAQTPTQAAHELPKGTVEPGSKVDPQLGDYPAMPLDNQQFRPYSKKWWDPQDRRQFGETLHEQDDVLSMWSPDAYKTPGPVALRHFLMAVAGIAGFSYIIYVSQPEAPMLRKTFPRDGLASELGGSFARARTEADVLSADQDEEQDSDDEDDA
;
A
#
# COMPACT_ATOMS: atom_id res chain seq x y z
N MET A 1 14.45 -65.46 52.38
CA MET A 1 13.57 -64.80 51.39
C MET A 1 14.21 -63.46 51.04
N LEU A 2 14.86 -63.36 49.87
CA LEU A 2 15.53 -62.13 49.42
C LEU A 2 14.60 -61.34 48.51
N THR A 3 14.19 -60.15 48.95
CA THR A 3 13.32 -59.23 48.22
C THR A 3 14.17 -58.40 47.26
N ARG A 4 13.95 -58.53 45.94
CA ARG A 4 14.61 -57.72 44.91
C ARG A 4 13.93 -56.35 44.80
N MET A 5 14.66 -55.29 45.12
CA MET A 5 14.26 -53.90 44.87
C MET A 5 14.54 -53.56 43.40
N ALA A 6 13.50 -53.25 42.62
CA ALA A 6 13.63 -52.83 41.23
C ALA A 6 13.80 -51.30 41.16
N LEU A 7 14.96 -50.81 40.71
CA LEU A 7 15.15 -49.40 40.36
C LEU A 7 14.44 -49.09 39.03
N ARG A 8 13.40 -48.27 39.07
CA ARG A 8 12.80 -47.67 37.87
C ARG A 8 13.66 -46.51 37.41
N SER A 9 14.39 -46.71 36.32
CA SER A 9 15.04 -45.64 35.55
C SER A 9 13.98 -44.74 34.92
N VAL A 10 13.94 -43.47 35.34
CA VAL A 10 13.14 -42.42 34.68
C VAL A 10 13.91 -41.98 33.43
N ARG A 11 13.39 -42.32 32.25
CA ARG A 11 13.89 -41.79 30.97
C ARG A 11 13.15 -40.48 30.68
N SER A 12 13.89 -39.38 30.60
CA SER A 12 13.40 -38.07 30.17
C SER A 12 13.04 -38.09 28.67
N PRO A 13 11.92 -37.47 28.23
CA PRO A 13 11.63 -37.34 26.82
C PRO A 13 12.52 -36.25 26.20
N LEU A 14 13.36 -36.66 25.25
CA LEU A 14 14.10 -35.76 24.37
C LEU A 14 13.11 -34.88 23.59
N ARG A 15 13.27 -33.57 23.70
CA ARG A 15 12.60 -32.54 22.88
C ARG A 15 12.75 -32.92 21.40
N GLN A 16 11.63 -33.25 20.75
CA GLN A 16 11.58 -33.33 19.29
C GLN A 16 11.85 -31.95 18.71
N MET A 17 12.94 -31.82 17.95
CA MET A 17 13.21 -30.64 17.13
C MET A 17 12.21 -30.64 15.97
N SER A 18 11.33 -29.63 15.96
CA SER A 18 10.41 -29.37 14.86
C SER A 18 11.22 -28.86 13.66
N THR A 19 11.44 -29.70 12.66
CA THR A 19 11.94 -29.27 11.36
C THR A 19 10.75 -28.78 10.53
N SER A 20 10.57 -27.46 10.47
CA SER A 20 9.60 -26.83 9.56
C SER A 20 10.11 -27.00 8.12
N ALA A 21 9.61 -28.03 7.44
CA ALA A 21 9.81 -28.19 6.01
C ALA A 21 8.84 -27.26 5.27
N CYS A 22 9.34 -26.11 4.80
CA CYS A 22 8.62 -25.27 3.85
C CYS A 22 8.38 -26.10 2.57
N ARG A 23 7.17 -26.63 2.42
CA ARG A 23 6.73 -27.21 1.14
C ARG A 23 6.62 -26.07 0.14
N LEU A 24 7.63 -25.91 -0.70
CA LEU A 24 7.54 -25.09 -1.90
C LEU A 24 6.53 -25.78 -2.83
N ALA A 25 5.28 -25.32 -2.81
CA ALA A 25 4.29 -25.72 -3.79
C ALA A 25 4.76 -25.23 -5.16
N GLN A 26 5.36 -26.12 -5.95
CA GLN A 26 5.58 -25.87 -7.36
C GLN A 26 4.20 -25.83 -8.03
N THR A 27 3.68 -24.64 -8.25
CA THR A 27 2.58 -24.45 -9.19
C THR A 27 3.08 -24.88 -10.57
N PRO A 28 2.34 -25.74 -11.30
CA PRO A 28 2.72 -26.06 -12.67
C PRO A 28 2.83 -24.75 -13.45
N THR A 29 3.89 -24.66 -14.26
CA THR A 29 4.10 -23.65 -15.29
C THR A 29 2.84 -23.63 -16.15
N GLN A 30 1.85 -22.81 -15.78
CA GLN A 30 0.79 -22.47 -16.69
C GLN A 30 1.48 -21.79 -17.86
N ALA A 31 1.26 -22.38 -19.03
CA ALA A 31 1.70 -21.87 -20.30
C ALA A 31 1.49 -20.35 -20.35
N ALA A 32 2.42 -19.65 -20.99
CA ALA A 32 2.33 -18.24 -21.31
C ALA A 32 1.06 -17.95 -22.14
N HIS A 33 -0.08 -17.87 -21.48
CA HIS A 33 -1.37 -17.58 -22.07
C HIS A 33 -2.03 -16.49 -21.23
N GLU A 34 -2.18 -15.35 -21.88
CA GLU A 34 -2.96 -14.18 -21.44
C GLU A 34 -2.33 -13.35 -20.32
N LEU A 35 -1.31 -12.60 -20.71
CA LEU A 35 -1.13 -11.26 -20.17
C LEU A 35 -2.48 -10.51 -20.30
N PRO A 36 -2.96 -9.77 -19.29
CA PRO A 36 -4.18 -9.00 -19.43
C PRO A 36 -3.94 -7.95 -20.51
N LYS A 37 -4.53 -8.20 -21.67
CA LYS A 37 -4.66 -7.23 -22.74
C LYS A 37 -5.42 -6.07 -22.12
N GLY A 38 -4.84 -4.88 -22.13
CA GLY A 38 -5.55 -3.68 -21.71
C GLY A 38 -6.77 -3.54 -22.60
N THR A 39 -7.94 -3.89 -22.07
CA THR A 39 -9.35 -3.68 -22.50
C THR A 39 -9.72 -3.46 -23.97
N VAL A 40 -8.87 -3.78 -24.94
CA VAL A 40 -9.20 -3.78 -26.35
C VAL A 40 -9.22 -5.24 -26.77
N GLU A 41 -10.43 -5.80 -26.71
CA GLU A 41 -10.77 -7.09 -27.29
C GLU A 41 -10.27 -7.13 -28.75
N PRO A 42 -9.43 -8.10 -29.15
CA PRO A 42 -9.04 -8.27 -30.54
C PRO A 42 -10.29 -8.66 -31.34
N GLY A 43 -10.81 -7.70 -32.11
CA GLY A 43 -12.17 -7.70 -32.65
C GLY A 43 -12.90 -6.36 -32.46
N SER A 44 -12.27 -5.40 -31.77
CA SER A 44 -12.69 -4.00 -31.74
C SER A 44 -12.92 -3.49 -33.16
N LYS A 45 -14.00 -2.72 -33.33
CA LYS A 45 -14.40 -2.11 -34.59
C LYS A 45 -13.16 -1.47 -35.24
N VAL A 46 -12.85 -1.88 -36.48
CA VAL A 46 -11.83 -1.24 -37.31
C VAL A 46 -12.04 0.26 -37.20
N ASP A 47 -11.00 1.00 -36.81
CA ASP A 47 -11.09 2.45 -36.69
C ASP A 47 -11.63 2.99 -38.03
N PRO A 48 -12.78 3.69 -38.05
CA PRO A 48 -13.32 4.25 -39.27
C PRO A 48 -12.34 5.19 -40.00
N GLN A 49 -11.35 5.75 -39.29
CA GLN A 49 -10.32 6.62 -39.85
C GLN A 49 -9.12 5.86 -40.44
N LEU A 50 -9.06 4.53 -40.30
CA LEU A 50 -7.92 3.71 -40.71
C LEU A 50 -7.77 3.59 -42.24
N GLY A 51 -8.86 3.75 -42.99
CA GLY A 51 -8.86 3.62 -44.45
C GLY A 51 -8.43 2.22 -44.89
N ASP A 52 -7.43 2.15 -45.78
CA ASP A 52 -6.88 0.90 -46.34
C ASP A 52 -5.71 0.33 -45.52
N TYR A 53 -5.35 0.93 -44.39
CA TYR A 53 -4.26 0.45 -43.54
C TYR A 53 -4.67 -0.85 -42.81
N PRO A 54 -3.78 -1.85 -42.65
CA PRO A 54 -4.14 -3.10 -41.99
C PRO A 54 -4.42 -2.91 -40.50
N ALA A 55 -5.59 -3.37 -40.05
CA ALA A 55 -5.94 -3.41 -38.63
C ALA A 55 -5.11 -4.48 -37.90
N MET A 56 -4.14 -4.03 -37.09
CA MET A 56 -3.25 -4.90 -36.33
C MET A 56 -3.69 -5.07 -34.87
N PRO A 57 -3.28 -6.16 -34.19
CA PRO A 57 -3.57 -6.31 -32.76
C PRO A 57 -2.89 -5.23 -31.93
N LEU A 58 -3.59 -4.79 -30.87
CA LEU A 58 -3.10 -3.82 -29.90
C LEU A 58 -2.15 -4.47 -28.88
N ASP A 59 -0.94 -4.81 -29.34
CA ASP A 59 0.09 -5.44 -28.51
C ASP A 59 1.29 -4.49 -28.31
N ASN A 60 1.57 -4.12 -27.06
CA ASN A 60 2.72 -3.28 -26.73
C ASN A 60 4.04 -4.03 -26.97
N GLN A 61 5.00 -3.35 -27.61
CA GLN A 61 6.31 -3.91 -27.98
C GLN A 61 7.16 -4.32 -26.78
N GLN A 62 6.93 -3.72 -25.61
CA GLN A 62 7.56 -4.10 -24.35
C GLN A 62 7.33 -5.56 -23.98
N PHE A 63 6.21 -6.17 -24.39
CA PHE A 63 5.92 -7.58 -24.09
C PHE A 63 6.56 -8.57 -25.07
N ARG A 64 7.12 -8.10 -26.19
CA ARG A 64 7.83 -8.96 -27.13
C ARG A 64 9.09 -9.54 -26.48
N PRO A 65 9.43 -10.82 -26.70
CA PRO A 65 10.66 -11.37 -26.15
C PRO A 65 11.89 -10.65 -26.70
N TYR A 66 12.86 -10.39 -25.83
CA TYR A 66 14.15 -9.88 -26.27
C TYR A 66 14.89 -10.92 -27.11
N SER A 67 15.43 -10.49 -28.26
CA SER A 67 16.22 -11.33 -29.16
C SER A 67 17.28 -10.49 -29.87
N LYS A 68 18.49 -11.01 -30.02
CA LYS A 68 19.55 -10.36 -30.81
C LYS A 68 19.30 -10.40 -32.32
N LYS A 69 18.29 -11.16 -32.76
CA LYS A 69 17.94 -11.32 -34.17
C LYS A 69 17.02 -10.21 -34.69
N TRP A 70 16.46 -9.39 -33.79
CA TRP A 70 15.73 -8.20 -34.19
C TRP A 70 16.65 -7.30 -35.01
N TRP A 71 16.10 -6.71 -36.07
CA TRP A 71 16.83 -5.70 -36.84
C TRP A 71 17.13 -4.48 -35.96
N ASP A 72 16.15 -4.06 -35.17
CA ASP A 72 16.33 -3.12 -34.07
C ASP A 72 16.10 -3.84 -32.72
N PRO A 73 17.18 -4.20 -31.99
CA PRO A 73 17.05 -4.83 -30.68
C PRO A 73 16.45 -3.94 -29.59
N GLN A 74 16.53 -2.61 -29.72
CA GLN A 74 16.03 -1.67 -28.73
C GLN A 74 14.50 -1.60 -28.80
N ASP A 75 13.97 -1.38 -30.00
CA ASP A 75 12.51 -1.34 -30.23
C ASP A 75 11.89 -2.74 -30.40
N ARG A 76 12.70 -3.80 -30.50
CA ARG A 76 12.26 -5.20 -30.71
C ARG A 76 11.44 -5.36 -32.00
N ARG A 77 11.96 -4.80 -33.10
CA ARG A 77 11.30 -4.76 -34.41
C ARG A 77 12.13 -5.39 -35.52
N GLN A 78 11.43 -5.87 -36.54
CA GLN A 78 12.03 -6.29 -37.81
C GLN A 78 11.91 -5.19 -38.87
N PHE A 79 12.90 -5.07 -39.75
CA PHE A 79 12.83 -4.14 -40.87
C PHE A 79 11.68 -4.50 -41.82
N GLY A 80 10.85 -3.52 -42.19
CA GLY A 80 9.70 -3.71 -43.07
C GLY A 80 8.48 -4.36 -42.41
N GLU A 81 8.48 -4.53 -41.09
CA GLU A 81 7.29 -4.89 -40.33
C GLU A 81 6.24 -3.77 -40.42
N THR A 82 4.96 -4.14 -40.59
CA THR A 82 3.85 -3.18 -40.52
C THR A 82 3.73 -2.62 -39.11
N LEU A 83 3.44 -1.33 -38.96
CA LEU A 83 3.34 -0.65 -37.67
C LEU A 83 1.89 -0.53 -37.23
N HIS A 84 1.63 -0.53 -35.93
CA HIS A 84 0.26 -0.37 -35.47
C HIS A 84 -0.20 1.07 -35.74
N GLU A 85 -1.50 1.29 -35.90
CA GLU A 85 -2.04 2.64 -36.16
C GLU A 85 -1.70 3.62 -35.01
N GLN A 86 -1.66 3.11 -33.78
CA GLN A 86 -1.24 3.81 -32.55
C GLN A 86 0.13 3.32 -32.07
N ASP A 87 1.10 3.23 -32.97
CA ASP A 87 2.46 2.77 -32.66
C ASP A 87 3.19 3.68 -31.66
N ASP A 88 2.83 4.96 -31.57
CA ASP A 88 3.35 5.91 -30.60
C ASP A 88 3.05 5.52 -29.14
N VAL A 89 1.85 4.97 -28.89
CA VAL A 89 1.41 4.48 -27.57
C VAL A 89 1.88 3.05 -27.29
N LEU A 90 2.13 2.26 -28.32
CA LEU A 90 2.57 0.85 -28.21
C LEU A 90 4.08 0.65 -28.36
N SER A 91 4.84 1.72 -28.62
CA SER A 91 6.29 1.68 -28.76
C SER A 91 6.99 1.32 -27.45
N MET A 92 8.26 0.94 -27.53
CA MET A 92 9.12 0.75 -26.35
C MET A 92 9.35 2.05 -25.55
N TRP A 93 9.19 3.20 -26.19
CA TRP A 93 9.42 4.52 -25.60
C TRP A 93 8.17 5.12 -24.93
N SER A 94 7.05 4.43 -25.06
CA SER A 94 5.79 4.76 -24.39
C SER A 94 5.90 4.56 -22.88
N PRO A 95 4.96 5.10 -22.09
CA PRO A 95 4.83 4.71 -20.69
C PRO A 95 4.77 3.19 -20.52
N ASP A 96 5.43 2.70 -19.48
CA ASP A 96 5.58 1.26 -19.20
C ASP A 96 4.22 0.57 -19.04
N ALA A 97 4.01 -0.51 -19.78
CA ALA A 97 2.80 -1.31 -19.72
C ALA A 97 2.94 -2.40 -18.64
N TYR A 98 1.97 -2.42 -17.72
CA TYR A 98 1.93 -3.39 -16.64
C TYR A 98 1.05 -4.60 -16.97
N LYS A 99 1.48 -5.77 -16.49
CA LYS A 99 0.71 -7.03 -16.58
C LYS A 99 -0.43 -7.11 -15.57
N THR A 100 -0.61 -6.11 -14.73
CA THR A 100 -1.70 -6.09 -13.74
C THR A 100 -2.75 -5.11 -14.25
N PRO A 101 -4.04 -5.50 -14.32
CA PRO A 101 -5.07 -4.59 -14.77
C PRO A 101 -5.17 -3.37 -13.85
N GLY A 102 -5.23 -2.17 -14.43
CA GLY A 102 -5.24 -0.90 -13.70
C GLY A 102 -6.25 -0.82 -12.55
N PRO A 103 -7.52 -1.25 -12.72
CA PRO A 103 -8.50 -1.22 -11.65
C PRO A 103 -8.13 -2.07 -10.44
N VAL A 104 -7.47 -3.21 -10.64
CA VAL A 104 -7.04 -4.10 -9.55
C VAL A 104 -5.86 -3.48 -8.80
N ALA A 105 -4.88 -2.94 -9.51
CA ALA A 105 -3.75 -2.22 -8.92
C ALA A 105 -4.23 -1.03 -8.08
N LEU A 106 -5.16 -0.23 -8.62
CA LEU A 106 -5.76 0.91 -7.93
C LEU A 106 -6.52 0.48 -6.67
N ARG A 107 -7.31 -0.60 -6.75
CA ARG A 107 -8.03 -1.14 -5.59
C ARG A 107 -7.07 -1.51 -4.46
N HIS A 108 -5.99 -2.24 -4.77
CA HIS A 108 -5.02 -2.63 -3.75
C HIS A 108 -4.30 -1.42 -3.15
N PHE A 109 -3.93 -0.44 -3.98
CA PHE A 109 -3.34 0.81 -3.52
C PHE A 109 -4.26 1.56 -2.55
N LEU A 110 -5.53 1.75 -2.93
CA LEU A 110 -6.50 2.43 -2.09
C LEU A 110 -6.79 1.65 -0.80
N MET A 111 -6.88 0.32 -0.85
CA MET A 111 -7.03 -0.50 0.35
C MET A 111 -5.85 -0.33 1.32
N ALA A 112 -4.62 -0.27 0.82
CA ALA A 112 -3.44 -0.06 1.67
C ALA A 112 -3.45 1.33 2.31
N VAL A 113 -3.73 2.38 1.53
CA VAL A 113 -3.83 3.76 2.03
C VAL A 113 -4.95 3.89 3.06
N ALA A 114 -6.12 3.34 2.78
CA ALA A 114 -7.26 3.35 3.70
C ALA A 114 -6.96 2.57 4.99
N GLY A 115 -6.25 1.44 4.91
CA GLY A 115 -5.83 0.68 6.08
C GLY A 115 -4.90 1.48 7.00
N ILE A 116 -3.91 2.17 6.42
CA ILE A 116 -2.98 3.02 7.18
C ILE A 116 -3.71 4.22 7.78
N ALA A 117 -4.51 4.93 6.98
CA ALA A 117 -5.26 6.09 7.44
C ALA A 117 -6.26 5.72 8.54
N GLY A 118 -7.04 4.65 8.34
CA GLY A 118 -7.99 4.14 9.32
C GLY A 118 -7.30 3.73 10.63
N PHE A 119 -6.16 3.03 10.54
CA PHE A 119 -5.39 2.67 11.72
C PHE A 119 -4.84 3.90 12.48
N SER A 120 -4.28 4.87 11.76
CA SER A 120 -3.80 6.12 12.38
C SER A 120 -4.92 6.90 13.05
N TYR A 121 -6.12 6.91 12.46
CA TYR A 121 -7.29 7.58 13.02
C TYR A 121 -7.78 6.90 14.30
N ILE A 122 -7.83 5.56 14.31
CA ILE A 122 -8.20 4.81 15.51
C ILE A 122 -7.21 5.11 16.64
N ILE A 123 -5.90 5.09 16.35
CA ILE A 123 -4.87 5.43 17.35
C ILE A 123 -5.10 6.84 17.90
N TYR A 124 -5.38 7.82 17.03
CA TYR A 124 -5.58 9.20 17.40
C TYR A 124 -6.77 9.37 18.36
N VAL A 125 -7.91 8.74 18.06
CA VAL A 125 -9.11 8.82 18.91
C VAL A 125 -8.96 7.99 20.19
N SER A 126 -8.21 6.89 20.16
CA SER A 126 -8.01 6.05 21.33
C SER A 126 -6.86 6.50 22.24
N GLN A 127 -6.18 7.62 21.95
CA GLN A 127 -5.12 8.11 22.83
C GLN A 127 -5.74 8.61 24.14
N PRO A 128 -5.31 8.09 25.31
CA PRO A 128 -5.69 8.70 26.57
C PRO A 128 -5.07 10.10 26.67
N GLU A 129 -5.70 10.96 27.47
CA GLU A 129 -5.11 12.25 27.78
C GLU A 129 -3.74 12.06 28.46
N ALA A 130 -2.79 12.91 28.08
CA ALA A 130 -1.45 12.86 28.66
C ALA A 130 -1.56 13.17 30.17
N PRO A 131 -0.98 12.33 31.06
CA PRO A 131 -1.07 12.53 32.52
C PRO A 131 -0.16 13.65 33.02
N MET A 132 0.08 14.68 32.19
CA MET A 132 0.94 15.80 32.49
C MET A 132 0.25 17.10 32.10
N LEU A 133 0.31 18.08 32.98
CA LEU A 133 -0.16 19.42 32.68
C LEU A 133 0.69 20.00 31.55
N ARG A 134 0.05 20.62 30.55
CA ARG A 134 0.77 21.28 29.46
C ARG A 134 1.54 22.48 30.02
N LYS A 135 2.75 22.71 29.49
CA LYS A 135 3.62 23.80 29.92
C LYS A 135 2.94 25.16 29.71
N THR A 136 2.91 25.97 30.76
CA THR A 136 2.45 27.37 30.74
C THR A 136 3.63 28.33 30.67
N PHE A 137 3.40 29.52 30.14
CA PHE A 137 4.42 30.54 29.94
C PHE A 137 4.05 31.86 30.62
N PRO A 138 5.01 32.53 31.31
CA PRO A 138 4.77 33.82 31.95
C PRO A 138 4.66 34.96 30.93
N ARG A 139 4.31 36.17 31.38
CA ARG A 139 4.25 37.40 30.57
C ARG A 139 3.28 37.30 29.38
N ASP A 140 2.03 36.92 29.68
CA ASP A 140 0.96 36.70 28.70
C ASP A 140 1.41 35.83 27.52
N GLY A 141 2.04 34.69 27.83
CA GLY A 141 2.39 33.71 26.81
C GLY A 141 3.57 34.12 25.94
N LEU A 142 4.52 34.91 26.46
CA LEU A 142 5.65 35.44 25.68
C LEU A 142 5.20 36.21 24.42
N ALA A 143 4.02 36.84 24.44
CA ALA A 143 3.46 37.55 23.29
C ALA A 143 4.44 38.58 22.68
N SER A 144 5.23 39.25 23.53
CA SER A 144 6.26 40.20 23.08
C SER A 144 7.39 39.56 22.27
N GLU A 145 7.80 38.33 22.60
CA GLU A 145 8.88 37.64 21.88
C GLU A 145 8.38 36.85 20.67
N LEU A 146 7.14 36.36 20.72
CA LEU A 146 6.54 35.53 19.68
C LEU A 146 5.91 36.32 18.53
N GLY A 147 5.95 37.66 18.58
CA GLY A 147 5.48 38.53 17.50
C GLY A 147 4.05 39.05 17.67
N GLY A 148 3.54 39.10 18.90
CA GLY A 148 2.27 39.72 19.27
C GLY A 148 1.26 38.74 19.88
N SER A 149 0.09 39.27 20.24
CA SER A 149 -0.97 38.52 20.92
C SER A 149 -1.50 37.32 20.11
N PHE A 150 -1.44 37.36 18.78
CA PHE A 150 -1.88 36.27 17.90
C PHE A 150 -0.96 35.04 17.93
N ALA A 151 0.29 35.19 18.35
CA ALA A 151 1.29 34.12 18.41
C ALA A 151 1.62 33.73 19.86
N ARG A 152 0.85 34.21 20.84
CA ARG A 152 1.11 33.95 22.27
C ARG A 152 1.01 32.45 22.58
N ALA A 153 1.89 31.98 23.44
CA ALA A 153 1.85 30.65 24.02
C ALA A 153 0.81 30.57 25.15
N ARG A 154 0.49 29.34 25.61
CA ARG A 154 -0.52 29.11 26.65
C ARG A 154 -0.12 29.74 27.99
N THR A 155 -1.07 30.41 28.63
CA THR A 155 -0.90 31.04 29.96
C THR A 155 -1.60 30.24 31.05
N GLU A 156 -1.32 30.56 32.32
CA GLU A 156 -2.02 29.99 33.48
C GLU A 156 -3.50 30.40 33.54
N ALA A 157 -3.83 31.62 33.08
CA ALA A 157 -5.21 32.09 32.99
C ALA A 157 -6.04 31.24 32.01
N ASP A 158 -5.44 30.81 30.88
CA ASP A 158 -6.11 29.93 29.90
C ASP A 158 -6.26 28.48 30.40
N VAL A 159 -5.61 28.11 31.50
CA VAL A 159 -5.83 26.82 32.16
C VAL A 159 -7.01 26.95 33.12
N LEU A 160 -7.02 28.00 33.95
CA LEU A 160 -8.08 28.25 34.92
C LEU A 160 -9.45 28.47 34.28
N SER A 161 -9.52 29.11 33.10
CA SER A 161 -10.79 29.24 32.38
C SER A 161 -11.29 27.90 31.83
N ALA A 162 -10.38 27.04 31.36
CA ALA A 162 -10.74 25.73 30.84
C ALA A 162 -11.27 24.81 31.95
N ASP A 163 -10.67 24.86 33.14
CA ASP A 163 -11.15 24.11 34.31
C ASP A 163 -12.55 24.58 34.74
N GLN A 164 -12.85 25.88 34.64
CA GLN A 164 -14.18 26.44 34.95
C GLN A 164 -15.25 26.00 33.94
N ASP A 165 -14.89 25.95 32.65
CA ASP A 165 -15.80 25.49 31.60
C ASP A 165 -16.13 23.98 31.77
N GLU A 166 -15.16 23.16 32.19
CA GLU A 166 -15.38 21.73 32.48
C GLU A 166 -16.24 21.49 33.74
N GLU A 167 -16.09 22.30 34.79
CA GLU A 167 -16.93 22.21 35.98
C GLU A 167 -18.38 22.64 35.67
N GLN A 168 -18.58 23.71 34.89
CA GLN A 168 -19.88 24.23 34.50
C GLN A 168 -20.67 23.21 33.65
N ASP A 169 -20.02 22.56 32.67
CA ASP A 169 -20.66 21.52 31.84
C ASP A 169 -21.08 20.29 32.67
N SER A 170 -20.35 19.97 33.75
CA SER A 170 -20.70 18.86 34.64
C SER A 170 -21.91 19.16 35.54
N ASP A 171 -22.05 20.41 36.00
CA ASP A 171 -23.17 20.83 36.84
C ASP A 171 -24.49 20.92 36.04
N ASP A 172 -24.43 21.29 34.75
CA ASP A 172 -25.60 21.37 33.87
C ASP A 172 -26.09 19.97 33.39
N GLU A 173 -25.24 18.94 33.42
CA GLU A 173 -25.59 17.56 33.05
C GLU A 173 -26.33 16.80 34.16
N ASP A 174 -26.20 17.21 35.43
CA ASP A 174 -26.87 16.59 36.59
C ASP A 174 -28.30 17.11 36.85
N ASP A 175 -28.69 18.27 36.28
CA ASP A 175 -30.01 18.91 36.45
C ASP A 175 -31.01 18.61 35.30
N ALA A 176 -30.66 17.73 34.35
CA ALA A 176 -31.48 17.37 33.17
C ALA A 176 -32.17 15.99 33.24
#